data_AF-Q5JCX2-F1
#
_entry.id   AF-Q5JCX2-F1
#
_cell.length_a   1.000
_cell.length_b   1.000
_cell.length_c   1.000
_cell.angle_alpha   90.00
_cell.angle_beta   90.00
_cell.angle_gamma   90.00
#
_symmetry.space_group_name_H-M   'P 1'
#
loop_
_entity.id
_entity.type
_entity.pdbx_description
1 polymer ?
#
loop_
_entity_poly.entity_id
_entity_poly.type
_entity_poly.pdbx_seq_one_letter_code
_entity_poly.pdbx_strand_id
1 'polypeptide(L)'
;MYSVKKSKSGYIFDKPRERIAFMFLKDGTYFMYHDGRILCYSLKPVDVSREELEEFERTGEPPELIKRVKAGKYPENCVVKELPPIDKGLAQLNPNRKCVIIFTGFQDTVIDYVECNGETLAVARLIDEPGKVCRFAGKGNYKVAAVKLKRNEPCLTREEFLKKVEECRK
;
A
#
# COMPACT_ATOMS: atom_id res chain seq x y z
N MET A 1 11.03 1.66 -13.63
CA MET A 1 10.53 3.05 -13.57
C MET A 1 9.26 3.09 -12.72
N TYR A 2 8.91 4.20 -12.07
CA TYR A 2 7.61 4.31 -11.37
C TYR A 2 6.48 4.48 -12.39
N SER A 3 5.32 3.91 -12.10
CA SER A 3 4.06 4.34 -12.71
C SER A 3 3.60 5.60 -12.00
N VAL A 4 3.40 6.69 -12.73
CA VAL A 4 3.05 7.98 -12.15
C VAL A 4 1.59 8.29 -12.41
N LYS A 5 0.87 8.70 -11.36
CA LYS A 5 -0.47 9.29 -11.43
C LYS A 5 -0.40 10.68 -10.82
N LYS A 6 -0.85 11.69 -11.55
CA LYS A 6 -0.84 13.07 -11.08
C LYS A 6 -2.19 13.75 -11.29
N SER A 7 -2.48 14.69 -10.41
CA SER A 7 -3.68 15.52 -10.44
C SER A 7 -3.35 16.90 -9.86
N LYS A 8 -4.31 17.83 -9.89
CA LYS A 8 -4.17 19.12 -9.19
C LYS A 8 -3.93 18.96 -7.69
N SER A 9 -4.34 17.82 -7.11
CA SER A 9 -4.30 17.56 -5.67
C SER A 9 -3.08 16.74 -5.24
N GLY A 10 -2.19 16.32 -6.15
CA GLY A 10 -1.01 15.55 -5.77
C GLY A 10 -0.42 14.63 -6.85
N TYR A 11 0.65 13.94 -6.46
CA TYR A 11 1.40 12.95 -7.23
C TYR A 11 1.40 11.59 -6.52
N ILE A 12 1.33 10.51 -7.28
CA ILE A 12 1.51 9.15 -6.79
C ILE A 12 2.51 8.45 -7.71
N PHE A 13 3.63 8.01 -7.14
CA PHE A 13 4.66 7.20 -7.79
C PHE A 13 4.52 5.77 -7.28
N ASP A 14 4.04 4.89 -8.14
CA ASP A 14 3.76 3.50 -7.83
C ASP A 14 4.79 2.55 -8.46
N LYS A 15 5.29 1.63 -7.64
CA LYS A 15 5.91 0.37 -8.01
C LYS A 15 5.10 -0.76 -7.39
N PRO A 16 5.25 -2.01 -7.84
CA PRO A 16 4.57 -3.17 -7.25
C PRO A 16 4.50 -3.18 -5.72
N ARG A 17 5.61 -2.86 -5.05
CA ARG A 17 5.73 -2.97 -3.60
C ARG A 17 6.14 -1.68 -2.91
N GLU A 18 6.22 -0.61 -3.68
CA GLU A 18 6.63 0.69 -3.16
C GLU A 18 5.69 1.76 -3.70
N ARG A 19 5.21 2.62 -2.82
CA ARG A 19 4.43 3.79 -3.19
C ARG A 19 5.05 5.01 -2.53
N ILE A 20 5.14 6.08 -3.30
CA ILE A 20 5.39 7.42 -2.79
C ILE A 20 4.21 8.27 -3.24
N ALA A 21 3.44 8.82 -2.31
CA ALA A 21 2.35 9.73 -2.59
C ALA A 21 2.65 11.09 -1.98
N PHE A 22 2.43 12.14 -2.75
CA PHE A 22 2.46 13.54 -2.32
C PHE A 22 1.08 14.13 -2.53
N MET A 23 0.54 14.77 -1.50
CA MET A 23 -0.77 15.40 -1.51
C MET A 23 -0.62 16.89 -1.28
N PHE A 24 -1.18 17.71 -2.16
CA PHE A 24 -1.19 19.15 -2.04
C PHE A 24 -2.45 19.59 -1.31
N LEU A 25 -2.30 20.01 -0.05
CA LEU A 25 -3.36 20.59 0.77
C LEU A 25 -3.19 22.11 0.86
N LYS A 26 -4.16 22.80 1.46
CA LYS A 26 -4.16 24.27 1.56
C LYS A 26 -2.96 24.83 2.33
N ASP A 27 -2.48 24.06 3.30
CA ASP A 27 -1.39 24.39 4.22
C ASP A 27 -0.03 23.83 3.79
N GLY A 28 0.03 23.07 2.69
CA GLY A 28 1.28 22.60 2.08
C GLY A 28 1.23 21.17 1.55
N THR A 29 2.41 20.62 1.26
CA THR A 29 2.57 19.27 0.71
C THR A 29 2.67 18.24 1.82
N TYR A 30 1.83 17.22 1.81
CA TYR A 30 1.94 16.04 2.68
C TYR A 30 2.49 14.86 1.90
N PHE A 31 3.12 13.89 2.56
CA PHE A 31 3.59 12.70 1.87
C PHE A 31 3.27 11.40 2.62
N MET A 32 3.24 10.32 1.85
CA MET A 32 3.21 8.95 2.32
C MET A 32 4.19 8.12 1.51
N TYR A 33 4.92 7.25 2.20
CA TYR A 33 5.84 6.29 1.65
C TYR A 33 5.57 4.90 2.22
N HIS A 34 5.63 3.88 1.37
CA HIS A 34 5.88 2.51 1.85
C HIS A 34 6.74 1.74 0.86
N ASP A 35 7.47 0.72 1.36
CA ASP A 35 8.25 -0.25 0.56
C ASP A 35 7.83 -1.71 0.78
N GLY A 36 6.66 -1.90 1.41
CA GLY A 36 6.15 -3.22 1.76
C GLY A 36 6.78 -3.82 3.02
N ARG A 37 7.69 -3.08 3.69
CA ARG A 37 8.16 -3.36 5.04
C ARG A 37 7.86 -2.21 6.00
N ILE A 38 8.03 -0.97 5.56
CA ILE A 38 7.79 0.22 6.35
C ILE A 38 6.67 1.03 5.71
N LEU A 39 5.84 1.63 6.56
CA LEU A 39 4.95 2.73 6.24
C LEU A 39 5.45 3.98 6.94
N CYS A 40 5.52 5.09 6.21
CA CYS A 40 5.86 6.40 6.74
C CYS A 40 4.88 7.43 6.14
N TYR A 41 4.20 8.22 6.97
CA TYR A 41 3.35 9.31 6.47
C TYR A 41 3.47 10.54 7.35
N SER A 42 3.45 11.73 6.74
CA SER A 42 3.62 12.99 7.46
C SER A 42 2.33 13.46 8.13
N LEU A 43 2.43 13.94 9.36
CA LEU A 43 1.33 14.61 10.09
C LEU A 43 1.32 16.13 9.90
N LYS A 44 2.38 16.68 9.33
CA LYS A 44 2.52 18.10 8.97
C LYS A 44 3.03 18.21 7.52
N PRO A 45 2.91 19.39 6.89
CA PRO A 45 3.51 19.62 5.59
C PRO A 45 5.01 19.33 5.60
N VAL A 46 5.53 18.84 4.49
CA VAL A 46 6.95 18.63 4.24
C VAL A 46 7.44 19.62 3.21
N ASP A 47 8.73 19.94 3.30
CA ASP A 47 9.43 20.79 2.35
C ASP A 47 9.79 19.97 1.10
N VAL A 48 8.79 19.86 0.21
CA VAL A 48 8.94 19.29 -1.13
C VAL A 48 8.11 20.13 -2.09
N SER A 49 8.79 20.74 -3.05
CA SER A 49 8.16 21.57 -4.06
C SER A 49 7.53 20.75 -5.17
N ARG A 50 6.70 21.39 -5.99
CA ARG A 50 6.11 20.74 -7.15
C ARG A 50 7.15 20.50 -8.24
N GLU A 51 8.11 21.41 -8.38
CA GLU A 51 9.22 21.35 -9.33
C GLU A 51 10.10 20.12 -9.05
N GLU A 52 10.37 19.81 -7.77
CA GLU A 52 11.08 18.59 -7.39
C GLU A 52 10.33 17.31 -7.80
N LEU A 53 9.00 17.32 -7.72
CA LEU A 53 8.17 16.18 -8.12
C LEU A 53 8.09 16.01 -9.64
N GLU A 54 8.05 17.12 -10.37
CA GLU A 54 8.10 17.13 -11.84
C GLU A 54 9.47 16.66 -12.34
N GLU A 55 10.55 17.07 -11.68
CA GLU A 55 11.90 16.59 -11.97
C GLU A 55 12.03 15.09 -11.66
N PHE A 56 11.49 14.62 -10.54
CA PHE A 56 11.48 13.20 -10.21
C PHE A 56 10.70 12.37 -11.24
N GLU A 57 9.55 12.84 -11.72
CA GLU A 57 8.82 12.18 -12.81
C GLU A 57 9.68 12.08 -14.08
N ARG A 58 10.41 13.15 -14.43
CA ARG A 58 11.22 13.25 -15.64
C ARG A 58 12.50 12.41 -15.60
N THR A 59 13.23 12.44 -14.49
CA THR A 59 14.56 11.81 -14.36
C THR A 59 14.52 10.46 -13.66
N GLY A 60 13.48 10.19 -12.86
CA GLY A 60 13.42 9.05 -11.96
C GLY A 60 14.28 9.21 -10.70
N GLU A 61 14.95 10.35 -10.52
CA GLU A 61 15.73 10.64 -9.31
C GLU A 61 14.80 11.14 -8.19
N PRO A 62 14.67 10.41 -7.07
CA PRO A 62 13.75 10.78 -6.01
C PRO A 62 14.20 12.08 -5.30
N PRO A 63 13.28 12.92 -4.80
CA PRO A 63 13.61 14.10 -4.00
C PRO A 63 14.44 13.71 -2.77
N GLU A 64 15.22 14.66 -2.24
CA GLU A 64 16.12 14.39 -1.10
C GLU A 64 15.38 13.83 0.12
N LEU A 65 14.15 14.31 0.36
CA LEU A 65 13.27 13.75 1.38
C LEU A 65 13.12 12.22 1.26
N ILE A 66 12.85 11.74 0.04
CA ILE A 66 12.62 10.32 -0.21
C ILE A 66 13.92 9.52 -0.12
N LYS A 67 15.05 10.09 -0.55
CA LYS A 67 16.38 9.46 -0.35
C LYS A 67 16.66 9.24 1.14
N ARG A 68 16.40 10.24 1.98
CA ARG A 68 16.55 10.14 3.45
C ARG A 68 15.63 9.10 4.06
N VAL A 69 14.34 9.11 3.69
CA VAL A 69 13.35 8.13 4.18
C VAL A 69 13.77 6.70 3.83
N LYS A 70 14.26 6.47 2.60
CA LYS A 70 14.80 5.17 2.17
C LYS A 70 16.04 4.73 2.93
N ALA A 71 16.85 5.68 3.40
CA ALA A 71 17.99 5.43 4.27
C ALA A 71 17.62 5.25 5.76
N GLY A 72 16.32 5.22 6.10
CA GLY A 72 15.85 5.09 7.49
C GLY A 72 15.88 6.39 8.29
N LYS A 73 16.11 7.54 7.64
CA LYS A 73 16.09 8.86 8.26
C LYS A 73 14.73 9.51 8.01
N TYR A 74 13.79 9.25 8.91
CA TYR A 74 12.42 9.76 8.80
C TYR A 74 12.31 11.19 9.35
N PRO A 75 11.46 12.04 8.75
CA PRO A 75 11.10 13.33 9.35
C PRO A 75 10.48 13.15 10.74
N GLU A 76 10.74 14.09 11.66
CA GLU A 76 10.22 14.02 13.03
C GLU A 76 8.69 14.00 13.10
N ASN A 77 8.03 14.61 12.12
CA ASN A 77 6.58 14.67 12.00
C ASN A 77 5.96 13.46 11.31
N CYS A 78 6.72 12.39 11.06
CA CYS A 78 6.21 11.19 10.43
C CYS A 78 5.76 10.14 11.45
N VAL A 79 4.59 9.56 11.21
CA VAL A 79 4.25 8.28 11.80
C VAL A 79 4.96 7.20 10.99
N VAL A 80 5.74 6.38 11.68
CA VAL A 80 6.48 5.26 11.09
C VAL A 80 5.94 3.96 11.68
N LYS A 81 5.55 3.03 10.83
CA LYS A 81 5.03 1.71 11.24
C LYS A 81 5.71 0.60 10.44
N GLU A 82 5.93 -0.53 11.09
CA GLU A 82 6.28 -1.76 10.40
C GLU A 82 5.03 -2.39 9.79
N LEU A 83 5.12 -2.76 8.52
CA LEU A 83 4.08 -3.47 7.80
C LEU A 83 4.21 -4.97 8.08
N PRO A 84 3.09 -5.69 8.24
CA PRO A 84 3.16 -7.13 8.41
C PRO A 84 3.77 -7.79 7.17
N PRO A 85 4.54 -8.88 7.35
CA PRO A 85 5.26 -9.51 6.25
C PRO A 85 4.27 -10.01 5.21
N ILE A 86 4.59 -9.90 3.93
CA ILE A 86 3.66 -10.28 2.87
C ILE A 86 3.04 -11.67 3.03
N ASP A 87 1.78 -11.82 2.64
CA ASP A 87 1.12 -13.12 2.69
C ASP A 87 1.85 -14.15 1.80
N LYS A 88 2.27 -15.27 2.41
CA LYS A 88 3.02 -16.33 1.75
C LYS A 88 2.18 -17.12 0.75
N GLY A 89 0.87 -17.21 0.95
CA GLY A 89 -0.06 -17.88 0.03
C GLY A 89 -0.14 -17.12 -1.30
N LEU A 90 -0.27 -15.80 -1.24
CA LEU A 90 -0.26 -14.95 -2.44
C LEU A 90 1.14 -14.76 -3.05
N ALA A 91 2.21 -14.89 -2.26
CA ALA A 91 3.60 -14.76 -2.75
C ALA A 91 3.92 -15.66 -3.93
N GLN A 92 3.29 -16.84 -3.90
CA GLN A 92 3.45 -17.91 -4.85
C GLN A 92 2.79 -17.66 -6.21
N LEU A 93 1.87 -16.69 -6.30
CA LEU A 93 1.12 -16.35 -7.52
C LEU A 93 1.73 -15.16 -8.24
N ASN A 94 2.16 -14.14 -7.50
CA ASN A 94 2.76 -12.95 -8.10
C ASN A 94 3.79 -12.30 -7.15
N PRO A 95 5.10 -12.39 -7.46
CA PRO A 95 6.13 -11.71 -6.68
C PRO A 95 6.02 -10.18 -6.77
N ASN A 96 5.44 -9.66 -7.86
CA ASN A 96 5.16 -8.25 -8.13
C ASN A 96 3.71 -7.85 -7.74
N ARG A 97 3.07 -8.56 -6.81
CA ARG A 97 1.73 -8.20 -6.35
C ARG A 97 1.72 -6.82 -5.69
N LYS A 98 0.60 -6.12 -5.87
CA LYS A 98 0.40 -4.79 -5.31
C LYS A 98 0.10 -4.88 -3.81
N CYS A 99 0.89 -4.17 -3.02
CA CYS A 99 0.63 -3.90 -1.61
C CYS A 99 -0.05 -2.54 -1.51
N VAL A 100 -1.29 -2.50 -1.02
CA VAL A 100 -2.05 -1.26 -0.88
C VAL A 100 -2.27 -0.95 0.59
N ILE A 101 -1.91 0.26 0.99
CA ILE A 101 -2.26 0.81 2.30
C ILE A 101 -3.54 1.62 2.16
N ILE A 102 -4.54 1.31 2.98
CA ILE A 102 -5.77 2.10 3.10
C ILE A 102 -5.78 2.81 4.44
N PHE A 103 -5.67 4.14 4.37
CA PHE A 103 -5.99 5.03 5.48
C PHE A 103 -7.48 5.26 5.49
N THR A 104 -8.18 4.61 6.41
CA THR A 104 -9.45 5.15 6.91
C THR A 104 -9.14 5.67 8.30
N GLY A 105 -9.67 6.81 8.70
CA GLY A 105 -9.38 7.50 9.98
C GLY A 105 -9.61 6.73 11.28
N PHE A 106 -9.77 5.40 11.22
CA PHE A 106 -9.89 4.48 12.34
C PHE A 106 -8.76 3.44 12.39
N GLN A 107 -8.29 2.88 11.27
CA GLN A 107 -7.28 1.80 11.24
C GLN A 107 -6.55 1.72 9.90
N ASP A 108 -5.22 1.67 9.96
CA ASP A 108 -4.38 1.45 8.79
C ASP A 108 -4.39 -0.03 8.42
N THR A 109 -4.70 -0.32 7.16
CA THR A 109 -4.82 -1.70 6.66
C THR A 109 -3.90 -1.89 5.47
N VAL A 110 -3.10 -2.96 5.51
CA VAL A 110 -2.36 -3.44 4.34
C VAL A 110 -3.18 -4.51 3.63
N ILE A 111 -3.19 -4.45 2.30
CA ILE A 111 -3.87 -5.42 1.45
C ILE A 111 -2.87 -5.96 0.43
N ASP A 112 -2.64 -7.27 0.50
CA ASP A 112 -1.99 -8.03 -0.55
C ASP A 112 -3.06 -8.60 -1.47
N TYR A 113 -2.94 -8.40 -2.78
CA TYR A 113 -3.93 -8.96 -3.71
C TYR A 113 -3.35 -9.37 -5.06
N VAL A 114 -4.05 -10.29 -5.71
CA VAL A 114 -3.82 -10.72 -7.09
C VAL A 114 -5.17 -10.89 -7.79
N GLU A 115 -5.18 -10.69 -9.10
CA GLU A 115 -6.34 -10.92 -9.96
C GLU A 115 -6.02 -12.13 -10.85
N CYS A 116 -6.90 -13.12 -10.89
CA CYS A 116 -6.78 -14.29 -11.75
C CYS A 116 -8.15 -14.89 -12.07
N ASN A 117 -8.29 -15.42 -13.28
CA ASN A 117 -9.52 -16.06 -13.76
C ASN A 117 -10.79 -15.21 -13.57
N GLY A 118 -10.66 -13.87 -13.65
CA GLY A 118 -11.76 -12.93 -13.44
C GLY A 118 -12.19 -12.73 -11.98
N GLU A 119 -11.45 -13.28 -11.02
CA GLU A 119 -11.65 -13.11 -9.57
C GLU A 119 -10.48 -12.36 -8.93
N THR A 120 -10.76 -11.72 -7.79
CA THR A 120 -9.73 -11.12 -6.92
C THR A 120 -9.49 -12.02 -5.72
N LEU A 121 -8.22 -12.37 -5.48
CA LEU A 121 -7.76 -12.95 -4.24
C LEU A 121 -7.07 -11.86 -3.42
N ALA A 122 -7.56 -11.59 -2.22
CA ALA A 122 -7.04 -10.51 -1.38
C ALA A 122 -6.90 -10.94 0.09
N VAL A 123 -5.83 -10.47 0.73
CA VAL A 123 -5.52 -10.66 2.14
C VAL A 123 -5.34 -9.28 2.77
N ALA A 124 -6.29 -8.87 3.59
CA ALA A 124 -6.24 -7.62 4.35
C ALA A 124 -5.79 -7.88 5.79
N ARG A 125 -4.93 -7.01 6.31
CA ARG A 125 -4.41 -7.07 7.69
C ARG A 125 -4.30 -5.69 8.28
N LEU A 126 -4.65 -5.57 9.56
CA LEU A 126 -4.41 -4.33 10.30
C LEU A 126 -2.90 -4.20 10.56
N ILE A 127 -2.37 -2.99 10.40
CA ILE A 127 -0.94 -2.74 10.62
C ILE A 127 -0.61 -2.89 12.12
N ASP A 128 -1.45 -2.30 12.98
CA ASP A 128 -1.22 -2.30 14.43
C ASP A 128 -1.64 -3.61 15.12
N GLU A 129 -2.46 -4.44 14.44
CA GLU A 129 -2.92 -5.74 14.93
C GLU A 129 -2.75 -6.82 13.84
N PRO A 130 -1.51 -7.23 13.51
CA PRO A 130 -1.24 -8.07 12.34
C PRO A 130 -1.82 -9.49 12.42
N GLY A 131 -2.25 -9.92 13.61
CA GLY A 131 -3.01 -11.16 13.83
C GLY A 131 -4.46 -11.11 13.31
N LYS A 132 -5.04 -9.91 13.13
CA LYS A 132 -6.35 -9.73 12.52
C LYS A 132 -6.21 -9.73 11.01
N VAL A 133 -6.68 -10.83 10.40
CA VAL A 133 -6.53 -11.10 8.97
C VAL A 133 -7.89 -11.41 8.35
N CYS A 134 -8.21 -10.77 7.22
CA CYS A 134 -9.33 -11.16 6.38
C CYS A 134 -8.83 -11.66 5.03
N ARG A 135 -9.25 -12.88 4.65
CA ARG A 135 -8.99 -13.47 3.33
C ARG A 135 -10.27 -13.45 2.51
N PHE A 136 -10.15 -13.01 1.26
CA PHE A 136 -11.25 -12.84 0.33
C PHE A 136 -10.91 -13.45 -1.03
N ALA A 137 -11.85 -14.18 -1.61
CA ALA A 137 -11.83 -14.64 -2.99
C ALA A 137 -13.19 -14.39 -3.62
N GLY A 138 -13.21 -13.83 -4.83
CA GLY A 138 -14.43 -13.69 -5.62
C GLY A 138 -14.41 -12.50 -6.57
N LYS A 139 -15.54 -12.29 -7.26
CA LYS A 139 -15.72 -11.13 -8.15
C LYS A 139 -15.77 -9.83 -7.34
N GLY A 140 -15.13 -8.78 -7.85
CA GLY A 140 -15.12 -7.45 -7.24
C GLY A 140 -13.72 -6.90 -7.04
N ASN A 141 -13.56 -6.00 -6.07
CA ASN A 141 -12.33 -5.25 -5.83
C ASN A 141 -11.63 -5.74 -4.55
N TYR A 142 -10.29 -5.71 -4.53
CA TYR A 142 -9.47 -6.08 -3.37
C TYR A 142 -9.83 -5.34 -2.07
N LYS A 143 -10.41 -4.13 -2.16
CA LYS A 143 -10.91 -3.35 -1.02
C LYS A 143 -11.95 -4.08 -0.19
N VAL A 144 -12.68 -5.05 -0.77
CA VAL A 144 -13.69 -5.86 -0.05
C VAL A 144 -13.07 -6.56 1.16
N ALA A 145 -11.84 -7.08 1.05
CA ALA A 145 -11.16 -7.72 2.17
C ALA A 145 -10.96 -6.77 3.36
N ALA A 146 -10.58 -5.51 3.10
CA ALA A 146 -10.40 -4.51 4.15
C ALA A 146 -11.72 -4.05 4.76
N VAL A 147 -12.78 -3.94 3.94
CA VAL A 147 -14.13 -3.61 4.45
C VAL A 147 -14.63 -4.71 5.38
N LYS A 148 -14.51 -5.98 4.96
CA LYS A 148 -14.89 -7.14 5.78
C LYS A 148 -14.13 -7.18 7.10
N LEU A 149 -12.80 -6.98 7.05
CA LEU A 149 -11.95 -6.92 8.24
C LEU A 149 -12.43 -5.86 9.24
N LYS A 150 -12.73 -4.65 8.76
CA LYS A 150 -13.17 -3.53 9.60
C LYS A 150 -14.55 -3.76 10.22
N ARG A 151 -15.44 -4.41 9.49
CA ARG A 151 -16.80 -4.72 9.95
C ARG A 151 -16.91 -6.01 10.75
N ASN A 152 -15.79 -6.72 10.94
CA ASN A 152 -15.76 -8.04 11.54
C ASN A 152 -16.72 -9.03 10.85
N GLU A 153 -16.85 -8.90 9.53
CA GLU A 153 -17.65 -9.81 8.71
C GLU A 153 -16.91 -11.15 8.48
N PRO A 154 -17.62 -12.25 8.19
CA PRO A 154 -16.99 -13.53 7.89
C PRO A 154 -16.00 -13.45 6.70
N CYS A 155 -14.79 -13.93 6.93
CA CYS A 155 -13.73 -14.05 5.94
C CYS A 155 -13.36 -15.53 5.74
N LEU A 156 -12.72 -15.85 4.62
CA LEU A 156 -12.28 -17.21 4.36
C LEU A 156 -11.24 -17.64 5.39
N THR A 157 -11.33 -18.90 5.81
CA THR A 157 -10.26 -19.56 6.54
C THR A 157 -9.00 -19.65 5.67
N ARG A 158 -7.87 -19.95 6.31
CA ARG A 158 -6.60 -20.14 5.58
C ARG A 158 -6.70 -21.28 4.57
N GLU A 159 -7.34 -22.39 4.95
CA GLU A 159 -7.46 -23.58 4.09
C GLU A 159 -8.35 -23.31 2.87
N GLU A 160 -9.50 -22.68 3.06
CA GLU A 160 -10.39 -22.29 1.94
C GLU A 160 -9.68 -21.33 0.98
N PHE A 161 -8.95 -20.36 1.51
CA PHE A 161 -8.21 -19.41 0.68
C PHE A 161 -7.08 -20.08 -0.11
N LEU A 162 -6.36 -21.03 0.49
CA LEU A 162 -5.30 -21.75 -0.21
C LEU A 162 -5.84 -22.63 -1.36
N LYS A 163 -7.02 -23.24 -1.20
CA LYS A 163 -7.70 -23.94 -2.31
C LYS A 163 -7.97 -22.99 -3.48
N LYS A 164 -8.42 -21.76 -3.21
CA LYS A 164 -8.60 -20.72 -4.24
C LYS A 164 -7.29 -20.27 -4.90
N VAL A 165 -6.20 -20.20 -4.13
CA VAL A 165 -4.86 -19.94 -4.65
C VAL A 165 -4.39 -21.07 -5.57
N GLU A 166 -4.68 -22.34 -5.26
CA GLU A 166 -4.35 -23.47 -6.12
C GLU A 166 -5.16 -23.49 -7.42
N GLU A 167 -6.46 -23.19 -7.35
CA GLU A 167 -7.32 -23.03 -8.55
C GLU A 167 -6.78 -21.96 -9.50
N CYS A 168 -6.21 -20.88 -8.94
CA CYS A 168 -5.60 -19.78 -9.67
C CYS A 168 -4.27 -20.15 -10.37
N ARG A 169 -3.62 -21.26 -9.98
CA ARG A 169 -2.36 -21.74 -10.59
C ARG A 169 -2.57 -22.66 -11.79
N LYS A 170 -3.76 -23.24 -11.92
CA LYS A 170 -4.14 -24.15 -13.00
C LYS A 170 -4.63 -23.35 -14.20
#